data_AF-A0C079-F1
#
_entry.id   AF-A0C079-F1
#
_cell.length_a   1.000
_cell.length_b   1.000
_cell.length_c   1.000
_cell.angle_alpha   90.00
_cell.angle_beta   90.00
_cell.angle_gamma   90.00
#
_symmetry.space_group_name_H-M   'P 1'
#
loop_
_entity.id
_entity.type
_entity.pdbx_description
1 polymer ?
#
loop_
_entity_poly.entity_id
_entity_poly.type
_entity_poly.pdbx_seq_one_letter_code
_entity_poly.pdbx_strand_id
1 'polypeptide(L)'
;MDKSVLKLYKSILRAGNQFKDYNFREYVIRRAKQDFRELKINPDLKNQVMDKYTKELEVVRRQTIVQNLYYQSNSILEQKQCTV
;
A
#
# COMPACT_ATOMS: atom_id res chain seq x y z
N MET A 1 -13.93 13.40 -4.81
CA MET A 1 -12.75 12.74 -5.42
C MET A 1 -13.25 11.91 -6.61
N ASP A 2 -12.56 11.96 -7.74
CA ASP A 2 -12.97 11.27 -8.97
C ASP A 2 -13.07 9.74 -8.78
N LYS A 3 -14.03 9.08 -9.45
CA LYS A 3 -14.27 7.63 -9.38
C LYS A 3 -13.04 6.82 -9.80
N SER A 4 -12.31 7.30 -10.81
CA SER A 4 -11.07 6.69 -11.31
C SER A 4 -9.98 6.65 -10.22
N VAL A 5 -9.76 7.78 -9.55
CA VAL A 5 -8.83 7.95 -8.43
C VAL A 5 -9.19 7.01 -7.27
N LEU A 6 -10.48 6.93 -6.91
CA LEU A 6 -10.96 6.03 -5.86
C LEU A 6 -10.74 4.55 -6.20
N LYS A 7 -10.92 4.17 -7.47
CA LYS A 7 -10.68 2.79 -7.94
C LYS A 7 -9.19 2.43 -7.85
N LEU A 8 -8.31 3.35 -8.24
CA LEU A 8 -6.86 3.14 -8.15
C LEU A 8 -6.41 3.05 -6.68
N TYR A 9 -6.87 3.98 -5.84
CA TYR A 9 -6.59 3.98 -4.40
C TYR A 9 -6.98 2.65 -3.73
N LYS A 10 -8.21 2.17 -3.98
CA LYS A 10 -8.67 0.88 -3.44
C LYS A 10 -7.84 -0.29 -3.96
N SER A 11 -7.40 -0.24 -5.22
CA SER A 11 -6.55 -1.28 -5.80
C SER A 11 -5.18 -1.36 -5.11
N ILE A 12 -4.55 -0.20 -4.85
CA ILE A 12 -3.28 -0.12 -4.11
C ILE A 12 -3.45 -0.62 -2.68
N LEU A 13 -4.49 -0.19 -1.97
CA LEU A 13 -4.74 -0.66 -0.61
C LEU A 13 -4.95 -2.17 -0.56
N ARG A 14 -5.68 -2.74 -1.52
CA ARG A 14 -5.87 -4.20 -1.61
C ARG A 14 -4.56 -4.93 -1.86
N ALA A 15 -3.72 -4.42 -2.76
CA ALA A 15 -2.40 -5.01 -3.02
C ALA A 15 -1.48 -4.89 -1.79
N GLY A 16 -1.45 -3.73 -1.12
CA GLY A 16 -0.70 -3.53 0.11
C GLY A 16 -1.13 -4.44 1.26
N ASN A 17 -2.43 -4.74 1.39
CA ASN A 17 -2.91 -5.66 2.41
C ASN A 17 -2.51 -7.13 2.18
N GLN A 18 -1.99 -7.49 1.01
CA GLN A 18 -1.54 -8.85 0.72
C GLN A 18 -0.10 -9.11 1.20
N PHE A 19 0.63 -8.09 1.65
CA PHE A 19 1.92 -8.28 2.31
C PHE A 19 1.73 -8.96 3.65
N LYS A 20 2.45 -10.06 3.88
CA LYS A 20 2.49 -10.73 5.18
C LYS A 20 3.22 -9.89 6.22
N ASP A 21 4.34 -9.27 5.84
CA ASP A 21 5.13 -8.43 6.76
C ASP A 21 4.42 -7.11 7.05
N TYR A 22 4.25 -6.86 8.34
CA TYR A 22 3.70 -5.63 8.91
C TYR A 22 4.30 -4.35 8.31
N ASN A 23 5.63 -4.27 8.24
CA ASN A 23 6.33 -3.05 7.85
C ASN A 23 6.00 -2.67 6.40
N PHE A 24 5.99 -3.65 5.50
CA PHE A 24 5.65 -3.44 4.09
C PHE A 24 4.18 -3.07 3.93
N ARG A 25 3.28 -3.80 4.61
CA ARG A 25 1.84 -3.53 4.57
C ARG A 25 1.52 -2.12 5.05
N GLU A 26 2.00 -1.76 6.25
CA GLU A 26 1.75 -0.45 6.83
C GLU A 26 2.43 0.68 6.06
N TYR A 27 3.65 0.46 5.54
CA TYR A 27 4.32 1.45 4.70
C TYR A 27 3.50 1.78 3.44
N VAL A 28 3.09 0.76 2.68
CA VAL A 28 2.33 0.95 1.43
C VAL A 28 0.99 1.62 1.71
N ILE A 29 0.27 1.19 2.75
CA ILE A 29 -1.00 1.78 3.15
C ILE A 29 -0.83 3.23 3.58
N ARG A 30 0.16 3.53 4.42
CA ARG A 30 0.44 4.87 4.92
C ARG A 30 0.86 5.80 3.79
N ARG A 31 1.76 5.37 2.91
CA ARG A 31 2.22 6.14 1.76
C ARG A 31 1.06 6.46 0.82
N ALA A 32 0.25 5.46 0.45
CA ALA A 32 -0.95 5.67 -0.35
C ALA A 32 -1.92 6.65 0.31
N LYS A 33 -2.17 6.52 1.62
CA LYS A 33 -3.03 7.48 2.33
C LYS A 33 -2.49 8.91 2.29
N GLN A 34 -1.17 9.09 2.43
CA GLN A 34 -0.53 10.39 2.41
C GLN A 34 -0.66 11.05 1.03
N ASP A 35 -0.22 10.35 -0.03
CA ASP A 35 -0.19 10.90 -1.38
C ASP A 35 -1.61 11.20 -1.91
N PHE A 36 -2.60 10.33 -1.61
CA PHE A 36 -3.99 10.59 -2.00
C PHE A 36 -4.66 11.67 -1.13
N ARG A 37 -4.21 11.88 0.11
CA ARG A 37 -4.67 13.02 0.93
C ARG A 37 -4.13 14.33 0.36
N GLU A 38 -2.86 14.35 -0.05
CA GLU A 38 -2.26 15.50 -0.72
C GLU A 38 -2.99 15.83 -2.03
N LEU A 39 -3.34 14.82 -2.83
CA LEU A 39 -4.18 15.01 -4.03
C LEU A 39 -5.56 15.63 -3.72
N LYS A 40 -6.12 15.35 -2.54
CA LYS A 40 -7.40 15.97 -2.13
C LYS A 40 -7.24 17.47 -1.85
N ILE A 41 -6.06 17.88 -1.36
CA ILE A 41 -5.74 19.28 -1.04
C ILE A 41 -5.32 20.02 -2.32
N ASN A 42 -4.55 19.37 -3.19
CA ASN A 42 -3.98 19.90 -4.42
C ASN A 42 -4.45 19.09 -5.64
N PRO A 43 -5.61 19.44 -6.24
CA PRO A 43 -6.18 18.71 -7.38
C PRO A 43 -5.28 18.68 -8.62
N ASP A 44 -4.39 19.66 -8.79
CA ASP A 44 -3.48 19.77 -9.95
C ASP A 44 -2.49 18.61 -10.03
N LEU A 45 -2.22 17.94 -8.91
CA LEU A 45 -1.34 16.76 -8.84
C LEU A 45 -2.00 15.49 -9.39
N LYS A 46 -3.26 15.54 -9.83
CA LYS A 46 -4.04 14.36 -10.25
C LYS A 46 -3.31 13.51 -11.26
N ASN A 47 -2.86 14.09 -12.36
CA ASN A 47 -2.25 13.30 -13.45
C ASN A 47 -0.95 12.64 -12.97
N GLN A 48 -0.11 13.37 -12.25
CA GLN A 48 1.14 12.86 -11.69
C GLN A 48 0.91 11.70 -10.70
N VAL A 49 -0.05 11.85 -9.78
CA VAL A 49 -0.38 10.81 -8.78
C VAL A 49 -0.97 9.58 -9.47
N MET A 50 -1.84 9.78 -10.47
CA MET A 50 -2.44 8.67 -11.21
C MET A 50 -1.37 7.88 -12.01
N ASP A 51 -0.47 8.57 -12.70
CA ASP A 51 0.60 7.93 -13.47
C ASP A 51 1.58 7.17 -12.58
N LYS A 52 1.94 7.79 -11.44
CA LYS A 52 2.79 7.16 -10.41
C LYS A 52 2.17 5.87 -9.91
N TYR A 53 0.94 5.94 -9.38
CA TYR A 53 0.31 4.78 -8.75
C TYR A 53 -0.14 3.71 -9.75
N THR A 54 -0.34 4.04 -11.02
CA THR A 54 -0.60 3.04 -12.06
C THR A 54 0.61 2.12 -12.23
N LYS A 55 1.81 2.69 -12.30
CA LYS A 55 3.07 1.92 -12.37
C LYS A 55 3.37 1.23 -11.05
N GLU A 56 3.17 1.93 -9.94
CA GLU A 56 3.47 1.42 -8.61
C GLU A 56 2.57 0.24 -8.22
N LEU A 57 1.33 0.16 -8.72
CA LEU A 57 0.44 -0.98 -8.49
C LEU A 57 1.04 -2.31 -8.94
N GLU A 58 1.68 -2.33 -10.11
CA GLU A 58 2.33 -3.54 -10.63
C GLU A 58 3.59 -3.90 -9.85
N VAL A 59 4.34 -2.89 -9.39
CA VAL A 59 5.51 -3.08 -8.54
C VAL A 59 5.09 -3.67 -7.20
N VAL A 60 4.08 -3.08 -6.55
CA VAL A 60 3.55 -3.55 -5.27
C VAL A 60 3.10 -5.00 -5.39
N ARG A 61 2.33 -5.36 -6.44
CA ARG A 61 1.90 -6.75 -6.67
C ARG A 61 3.07 -7.73 -6.78
N ARG A 62 4.11 -7.38 -7.55
CA ARG A 62 5.29 -8.24 -7.69
C ARG A 62 6.07 -8.35 -6.39
N GLN A 63 6.26 -7.23 -5.69
CA GLN A 63 6.92 -7.19 -4.40
C GLN A 63 6.19 -8.05 -3.37
N THR A 64 4.86 -8.02 -3.35
CA THR A 64 4.06 -8.89 -2.48
C THR A 64 4.36 -10.36 -2.72
N ILE A 65 4.42 -10.80 -3.98
CA ILE A 65 4.71 -12.20 -4.33
C ILE A 65 6.11 -12.59 -3.85
N VAL A 66 7.11 -11.77 -4.18
CA VAL A 66 8.51 -12.05 -3.80
C VAL A 66 8.68 -12.05 -2.28
N GLN A 67 8.15 -11.05 -1.60
CA GLN A 67 8.21 -10.94 -0.15
C GLN A 67 7.52 -12.14 0.52
N ASN A 68 6.36 -12.57 0.02
CA ASN A 68 5.63 -13.70 0.57
C ASN A 68 6.32 -15.06 0.36
N LEU A 69 7.18 -15.19 -0.67
CA LEU A 69 7.97 -16.38 -0.94
C LEU A 69 9.09 -16.58 0.10
N TYR A 70 9.71 -15.48 0.53
CA TYR A 70 10.81 -15.49 1.50
C TYR A 70 10.38 -15.12 2.93
N TYR A 71 9.08 -14.98 3.18
CA TYR A 71 8.58 -14.63 4.50
C TYR A 71 8.64 -15.83 5.45
N GLN A 72 9.54 -15.77 6.43
CA GLN A 72 9.80 -16.89 7.34
C GLN A 72 9.05 -16.79 8.67
N SER A 73 8.91 -15.59 9.23
CA SER A 73 8.29 -15.39 10.55
C SER A 73 7.66 -14.01 10.68
N ASN A 74 6.69 -13.91 11.60
CA ASN A 74 6.03 -12.65 11.90
C ASN A 74 6.96 -11.67 12.59
N SER A 75 6.82 -10.39 12.23
CA SER A 75 7.49 -9.29 12.92
C SER A 75 7.15 -9.32 14.41
N ILE A 76 8.07 -8.88 15.27
CA ILE A 76 7.85 -8.74 16.73
C ILE A 76 6.60 -7.89 17.01
N LEU A 77 6.30 -6.93 16.12
CA LEU A 77 5.12 -6.07 16.18
C LEU A 77 3.79 -6.82 15.98
N GLU A 78 3.82 -8.01 15.37
CA GLU A 78 2.64 -8.87 15.13
C GLU A 78 2.59 -10.07 16.06
N GLN A 79 3.66 -10.33 16.82
CA GLN A 79 3.65 -11.38 17.83
C GLN A 79 2.64 -10.97 18.90
N LYS A 80 1.53 -11.71 18.99
CA LYS A 80 0.58 -11.55 20.10
C LYS A 80 1.39 -11.71 21.37
N GLN A 81 1.35 -10.70 22.24
CA GLN A 81 1.97 -10.82 23.54
C GLN A 81 1.41 -12.08 24.19
N CYS A 82 2.30 -13.01 24.56
CA CYS A 82 1.92 -14.07 25.49
C CYS A 82 1.45 -13.35 26.76
N THR A 83 0.15 -13.22 26.93
CA THR A 83 -0.44 -12.91 28.23
C THR A 83 0.02 -14.00 29.19
N VAL A 84 0.93 -13.61 30.07
CA VAL A 84 1.40 -14.40 31.22
C VAL A 84 0.27 -14.54 32.22
#